data_AF-A0A931YA99-F1
#
_entry.id   AF-A0A931YA99-F1
#
_cell.length_a   1.000
_cell.length_b   1.000
_cell.length_c   1.000
_cell.angle_alpha   90.00
_cell.angle_beta   90.00
_cell.angle_gamma   90.00
#
_symmetry.space_group_name_H-M   'P 1'
#
loop_
_entity.id
_entity.type
_entity.pdbx_description
1 polymer ?
#
loop_
_entity_poly.entity_id
_entity_poly.type
_entity_poly.pdbx_seq_one_letter_code
_entity_poly.pdbx_strand_id
1 'polypeptide(L)'
;MQVDIQAPKPLGVTAKVFISEAIRKLFLYDQPIKCDAKGQDSKGKKIAVDTVGRWLFGVPGYEGHTRVVPVDNKVLLYYPKESPKVVHELIASLKEAVETAK
;
A
#
# COMPACT_ATOMS: atom_id res chain seq x y z
N MET A 1 -2.14 7.70 -10.45
CA MET A 1 -1.95 8.77 -9.45
C MET A 1 -0.56 8.64 -8.87
N GLN A 2 0.11 9.75 -8.60
CA GLN A 2 1.36 9.82 -7.85
C GLN A 2 1.10 10.62 -6.58
N VAL A 3 1.63 10.16 -5.45
CA VAL A 3 1.63 10.88 -4.18
C VAL A 3 3.04 10.86 -3.62
N ASP A 4 3.52 12.03 -3.24
CA ASP A 4 4.82 12.20 -2.61
C ASP A 4 4.63 12.16 -1.09
N ILE A 5 5.37 11.29 -0.40
CA ILE A 5 5.33 11.14 1.05
C ILE A 5 6.71 11.48 1.61
N GLN A 6 6.79 12.47 2.48
CA GLN A 6 8.02 12.85 3.18
C GLN A 6 8.32 11.81 4.27
N ALA A 7 9.43 11.09 4.10
CA ALA A 7 9.91 10.12 5.08
C ALA A 7 10.82 10.81 6.13
N PRO A 8 10.93 10.26 7.35
CA PRO A 8 11.78 10.82 8.40
C PRO A 8 13.28 10.71 8.10
N LYS A 9 13.66 9.80 7.20
CA LYS A 9 15.04 9.56 6.76
C LYS A 9 15.08 8.93 5.37
N PRO A 10 16.23 8.91 4.68
CA PRO A 10 16.38 8.16 3.45
C PRO A 10 16.14 6.66 3.67
N LEU A 11 15.18 6.09 2.95
CA LEU A 11 14.73 4.70 3.16
C LEU A 11 15.43 3.70 2.23
N GLY A 12 15.86 4.14 1.04
CA GLY A 12 16.47 3.26 0.03
C GLY A 12 15.63 2.00 -0.23
N VAL A 13 16.29 0.84 -0.25
CA VAL A 13 15.67 -0.47 -0.50
C VAL A 13 14.57 -0.86 0.50
N THR A 14 14.50 -0.20 1.66
CA THR A 14 13.51 -0.49 2.71
C THR A 14 12.20 0.26 2.54
N ALA A 15 12.09 1.18 1.56
CA ALA A 15 10.91 2.04 1.41
C ALA A 15 9.60 1.26 1.25
N LYS A 16 9.59 0.17 0.47
CA LYS A 16 8.40 -0.68 0.31
C LYS A 16 7.95 -1.28 1.63
N VAL A 17 8.89 -1.78 2.43
CA VAL A 17 8.59 -2.36 3.75
C VAL A 17 8.08 -1.29 4.70
N PHE A 18 8.77 -0.16 4.79
CA PHE A 18 8.38 0.96 5.64
C PHE A 18 6.94 1.43 5.38
N ILE A 19 6.59 1.66 4.11
CA ILE A 19 5.22 2.05 3.74
C ILE A 19 4.21 0.94 4.05
N SER A 20 4.55 -0.32 3.77
CA SER A 20 3.66 -1.45 4.04
C SER A 20 3.36 -1.61 5.54
N GLU A 21 4.36 -1.40 6.39
CA GLU A 21 4.19 -1.44 7.85
C GLU A 21 3.39 -0.25 8.38
N ALA A 22 3.57 0.94 7.79
CA ALA A 22 2.78 2.12 8.16
C ALA A 22 1.30 1.95 7.77
N ILE A 23 1.03 1.50 6.55
CA ILE A 23 -0.34 1.42 6.03
C ILE A 23 -1.17 0.33 6.73
N ARG A 24 -0.55 -0.79 7.13
CA ARG A 24 -1.22 -1.89 7.87
C ARG A 24 -1.82 -1.46 9.21
N LYS A 25 -1.39 -0.32 9.76
CA LYS A 25 -1.90 0.22 11.03
C LYS A 25 -3.16 1.05 10.85
N LEU A 26 -3.53 1.39 9.61
CA LEU A 26 -4.67 2.26 9.31
C LEU A 26 -5.93 1.43 9.20
N PHE A 27 -7.02 1.92 9.81
CA PHE A 27 -8.32 1.23 9.82
C PHE A 27 -8.83 0.89 8.41
N LEU A 28 -8.63 1.78 7.44
CA LEU A 28 -9.09 1.58 6.06
C LEU A 28 -8.33 0.47 5.31
N TYR A 29 -7.21 -0.03 5.84
CA TYR A 29 -6.43 -1.11 5.22
C TYR A 29 -7.23 -2.42 5.14
N ASP A 30 -7.96 -2.74 6.20
CA ASP A 30 -8.77 -3.96 6.29
C ASP A 30 -10.21 -3.76 5.78
N GLN A 31 -10.52 -2.59 5.23
CA GLN A 31 -11.84 -2.34 4.67
C GLN A 31 -12.12 -3.32 3.52
N PRO A 32 -13.28 -4.00 3.51
CA PRO A 32 -13.61 -4.96 2.47
C PRO A 32 -13.73 -4.32 1.09
N ILE A 33 -13.29 -5.04 0.06
CA ILE A 33 -13.54 -4.71 -1.35
C ILE A 33 -14.00 -5.93 -2.12
N LYS A 34 -14.69 -5.70 -3.23
CA LYS A 34 -15.00 -6.76 -4.19
C LYS A 34 -13.89 -6.86 -5.23
N CYS A 35 -13.18 -7.99 -5.23
CA CYS A 35 -12.21 -8.33 -6.25
C CYS A 35 -12.24 -9.84 -6.50
N ASP A 36 -12.26 -10.24 -7.77
CA ASP A 36 -12.29 -11.66 -8.15
C ASP A 36 -10.88 -12.28 -8.19
N ALA A 37 -9.83 -11.45 -8.12
CA ALA A 37 -8.44 -11.90 -8.09
C ALA A 37 -8.11 -12.63 -6.78
N LYS A 38 -7.25 -13.64 -6.89
CA LYS A 38 -6.74 -14.39 -5.74
C LYS A 38 -5.23 -14.49 -5.86
N GLY A 39 -4.56 -14.29 -4.74
CA GLY A 39 -3.18 -14.72 -4.58
C GLY A 39 -3.08 -16.22 -4.34
N GLN A 40 -1.86 -16.69 -4.17
CA GLN A 40 -1.51 -18.07 -3.90
C GLN A 40 -0.25 -18.14 -3.04
N ASP A 41 -0.28 -18.92 -1.96
CA ASP A 41 0.90 -19.19 -1.15
C ASP A 41 1.84 -20.22 -1.81
N SER A 42 3.00 -20.46 -1.19
CA SER A 42 4.00 -21.42 -1.69
C SER A 42 3.52 -22.88 -1.71
N LYS A 43 2.42 -23.21 -1.03
CA LYS A 43 1.79 -24.54 -1.00
C LYS A 43 0.61 -24.65 -1.97
N GLY A 44 0.31 -23.59 -2.72
CA GLY A 44 -0.81 -23.56 -3.65
C GLY A 44 -2.16 -23.19 -3.04
N LYS A 45 -2.20 -22.79 -1.77
CA LYS A 45 -3.45 -22.33 -1.13
C LYS A 45 -3.79 -20.94 -1.64
N LYS A 46 -5.03 -20.78 -2.10
CA LYS A 46 -5.55 -19.49 -2.58
C LYS A 46 -5.70 -18.49 -1.42
N ILE A 47 -5.25 -17.26 -1.65
CA ILE A 47 -5.39 -16.13 -0.72
C ILE A 47 -6.37 -15.15 -1.32
N ALA A 48 -7.41 -14.77 -0.56
CA ALA A 48 -8.39 -13.80 -1.03
C ALA A 48 -7.78 -12.39 -1.04
N VAL A 49 -8.04 -11.65 -2.13
CA VAL A 49 -7.77 -10.21 -2.24
C VAL A 49 -9.08 -9.48 -1.92
N ASP A 50 -9.47 -9.51 -0.66
CA ASP A 50 -10.78 -9.10 -0.16
C ASP A 50 -10.75 -7.78 0.62
N THR A 51 -9.58 -7.18 0.80
CA THR A 51 -9.41 -5.89 1.48
C THR A 51 -8.68 -4.88 0.61
N VAL A 52 -8.89 -3.59 0.88
CA VAL A 52 -8.21 -2.47 0.21
C VAL A 52 -6.69 -2.65 0.27
N GLY A 53 -6.16 -2.99 1.45
CA GLY A 53 -4.73 -3.17 1.68
C GLY A 53 -4.13 -4.27 0.81
N ARG A 54 -4.80 -5.44 0.74
CA ARG A 54 -4.36 -6.57 -0.08
C ARG A 54 -4.40 -6.27 -1.57
N TRP A 55 -5.41 -5.51 -2.01
CA TRP A 55 -5.54 -5.09 -3.40
C TRP A 55 -4.47 -4.09 -3.83
N LEU A 56 -4.10 -3.17 -2.93
CA LEU A 56 -3.05 -2.18 -3.18
C LEU A 56 -1.65 -2.78 -3.09
N PHE A 57 -1.33 -3.45 -1.99
CA PHE A 57 0.05 -3.88 -1.66
C PHE A 57 0.36 -5.32 -2.04
N GLY A 58 -0.65 -6.05 -2.49
CA GLY A 58 -0.52 -7.42 -2.92
C GLY A 58 -0.59 -8.43 -1.78
N VAL A 59 -0.60 -9.69 -2.16
CA VAL A 59 -0.46 -10.87 -1.30
C VAL A 59 0.44 -11.88 -2.05
N PRO A 60 0.97 -12.94 -1.42
CA PRO A 60 1.69 -13.97 -2.18
C PRO A 60 0.90 -14.41 -3.42
N GLY A 61 1.57 -14.48 -4.59
CA GLY A 61 0.94 -14.81 -5.88
C GLY A 61 0.08 -13.68 -6.51
N TYR A 62 0.08 -12.47 -5.94
CA TYR A 62 -0.64 -11.31 -6.47
C TYR A 62 0.12 -10.01 -6.17
N GLU A 63 0.57 -9.31 -7.21
CA GLU A 63 1.52 -8.18 -7.06
C GLU A 63 0.93 -6.95 -6.37
N GLY A 64 -0.38 -6.75 -6.46
CA GLY A 64 -1.05 -5.51 -6.05
C GLY A 64 -1.00 -4.42 -7.13
N HIS A 65 -1.49 -3.24 -6.79
CA HIS A 65 -1.62 -2.10 -7.71
C HIS A 65 -0.73 -0.90 -7.35
N THR A 66 0.06 -1.02 -6.28
CA THR A 66 0.91 0.06 -5.79
C THR A 66 2.37 -0.15 -6.21
N ARG A 67 3.00 0.91 -6.70
CA ARG A 67 4.46 0.99 -6.85
C ARG A 67 5.03 1.99 -5.86
N VAL A 68 6.09 1.60 -5.17
CA VAL A 68 6.78 2.41 -4.16
C VAL A 68 8.20 2.69 -4.67
N VAL A 69 8.55 3.97 -4.82
CA VAL A 69 9.87 4.40 -5.31
C VAL A 69 10.53 5.31 -4.28
N PRO A 70 11.65 4.91 -3.65
CA PRO A 70 12.42 5.79 -2.78
C PRO A 70 13.12 6.87 -3.60
N VAL A 71 13.07 8.12 -3.13
CA VAL A 71 13.83 9.25 -3.68
C VAL A 71 14.33 10.09 -2.51
N ASP A 72 15.62 9.99 -2.18
CA ASP A 72 16.23 10.63 -1.02
C ASP A 72 15.41 10.38 0.27
N ASN A 73 14.95 11.45 0.91
CA ASN A 73 14.10 11.44 2.10
C ASN A 73 12.59 11.39 1.76
N LYS A 74 12.21 11.02 0.54
CA LYS A 74 10.82 10.90 0.10
C LYS A 74 10.53 9.50 -0.43
N VAL A 75 9.24 9.21 -0.48
CA VAL A 75 8.70 8.04 -1.17
C VAL A 75 7.67 8.52 -2.18
N LEU A 76 7.88 8.18 -3.46
CA LEU A 76 6.89 8.34 -4.51
C LEU A 76 6.02 7.09 -4.54
N LEU A 77 4.73 7.26 -4.28
CA LEU A 77 3.75 6.19 -4.27
C LEU A 77 2.82 6.33 -5.48
N TYR A 78 2.79 5.31 -6.33
CA TYR A 78 1.97 5.26 -7.52
C TYR A 78 0.86 4.23 -7.36
N TYR A 79 -0.36 4.60 -7.75
CA TYR A 79 -1.53 3.72 -7.74
C TYR A 79 -2.55 4.13 -8.84
N PRO A 80 -3.51 3.28 -9.22
CA PRO A 80 -4.46 3.58 -10.31
C PRO A 80 -5.31 4.82 -10.02
N LYS A 81 -5.53 5.66 -11.04
CA LYS A 81 -6.37 6.86 -10.89
C LYS A 81 -7.84 6.52 -10.66
N GLU A 82 -8.31 5.45 -11.28
CA GLU A 82 -9.70 4.98 -11.19
C GLU A 82 -9.91 4.05 -9.98
N SER A 83 -9.18 4.31 -8.89
CA SER A 83 -9.32 3.52 -7.68
C SER A 83 -10.61 3.90 -6.92
N PRO A 84 -11.19 2.99 -6.12
CA PRO A 84 -12.31 3.32 -5.24
C PRO A 84 -11.98 4.48 -4.29
N LYS A 85 -12.99 5.26 -3.89
CA LYS A 85 -12.80 6.41 -2.98
C LYS A 85 -12.00 6.06 -1.71
N VAL A 86 -12.29 4.89 -1.12
CA VAL A 86 -11.58 4.37 0.07
C VAL A 86 -10.06 4.24 -0.14
N VAL A 87 -9.60 3.92 -1.35
CA VAL A 87 -8.17 3.86 -1.66
C VAL A 87 -7.55 5.24 -1.54
N HIS A 88 -8.20 6.27 -2.10
CA HIS A 88 -7.70 7.64 -2.03
C HIS A 88 -7.67 8.14 -0.58
N GLU A 89 -8.71 7.83 0.20
CA GLU A 89 -8.78 8.16 1.63
C GLU A 89 -7.66 7.45 2.42
N LEU A 90 -7.44 6.15 2.17
CA LEU A 90 -6.35 5.39 2.80
C LEU A 90 -4.96 5.96 2.47
N ILE A 91 -4.71 6.32 1.21
CA ILE A 91 -3.42 6.92 0.81
C ILE A 91 -3.22 8.31 1.45
N ALA A 92 -4.29 9.09 1.60
CA ALA A 92 -4.23 10.37 2.31
C ALA A 92 -3.89 10.16 3.80
N SER A 93 -4.57 9.23 4.48
CA SER A 93 -4.28 8.89 5.88
C SER A 93 -2.86 8.32 6.06
N LEU A 94 -2.36 7.54 5.10
CA LEU A 94 -0.98 7.06 5.10
C LEU A 94 0.03 8.20 5.04
N LYS A 95 -0.19 9.15 4.12
CA LYS A 95 0.69 10.32 3.99
C LYS A 95 0.72 11.10 5.30
N GLU A 96 -0.44 11.41 5.86
CA GLU A 96 -0.54 12.10 7.14
C GLU A 96 0.17 11.34 8.28
N ALA A 97 -0.07 10.04 8.41
CA ALA A 97 0.53 9.22 9.46
C ALA A 97 2.07 9.16 9.36
N VAL A 98 2.63 9.08 8.16
CA VAL A 98 4.08 9.04 7.95
C VAL A 98 4.72 10.41 8.19
N GLU A 99 4.09 11.48 7.72
CA GLU A 99 4.67 12.83 7.80
C GLU A 99 4.56 13.46 9.20
N THR A 100 3.63 12.98 10.02
CA THR A 100 3.42 13.44 11.40
C THR A 100 4.10 12.57 12.45
N ALA A 101 4.52 11.36 12.09
CA ALA A 101 5.33 10.49 12.94
C ALA A 101 6.74 11.09 13.10
N LYS A 102 6.89 12.00 14.07
CA LYS A 102 8.17 12.53 14.54
C LYS A 102 8.92 11.51 15.39
#